data_AF-A0A2R6AF52-F1
#
_entry.id   AF-A0A2R6AF52-F1
#
_cell.length_a   1.000
_cell.length_b   1.000
_cell.length_c   1.000
_cell.angle_alpha   90.00
_cell.angle_beta   90.00
_cell.angle_gamma   90.00
#
_symmetry.space_group_name_H-M   'P 1'
#
loop_
_entity.id
_entity.type
_entity.pdbx_description
1 polymer ?
#
loop_
_entity_poly.entity_id
_entity_poly.type
_entity_poly.pdbx_seq_one_letter_code
_entity_poly.pdbx_strand_id
1 'polypeptide(L)'
;MGYSLIMGVVASVGASFLAQAFTITGYVTHSSALSSVGAVFTKALTRIVLASAMVLLFTLLNALGYKVSKASIYVAWYIPLIVLLVSTVGMIALPSTSAPTLWDKVFGAGSYQNVLTLSATKGWKPSLLTPSVSATLLASIPLLSA
;
A
#
# COMPACT_ATOMS: atom_id res chain seq x y z
N MET A 1 -2.36 -25.72 11.76
CA MET A 1 -3.37 -24.68 12.08
C MET A 1 -2.77 -23.31 12.31
N GLY A 2 -1.66 -23.15 13.06
CA GLY A 2 -1.04 -21.84 13.30
C GLY A 2 -0.72 -21.03 12.03
N TYR A 3 -0.19 -21.68 10.99
CA TYR A 3 0.10 -21.03 9.71
C TYR A 3 -1.15 -20.48 8.99
N SER A 4 -2.26 -21.22 8.94
CA SER A 4 -3.50 -20.76 8.31
C SER A 4 -4.05 -19.50 8.99
N LEU A 5 -3.93 -19.41 10.32
CA LEU A 5 -4.32 -18.23 11.10
C LEU A 5 -3.44 -17.02 10.76
N ILE A 6 -2.12 -17.22 10.61
CA ILE A 6 -1.20 -16.17 10.15
C ILE A 6 -1.64 -15.64 8.78
N MET A 7 -2.00 -16.52 7.84
CA MET A 7 -2.50 -16.10 6.52
C MET A 7 -3.82 -15.32 6.62
N GLY A 8 -4.69 -15.64 7.57
CA GLY A 8 -5.90 -14.86 7.86
C GLY A 8 -5.58 -13.45 8.35
N VAL A 9 -4.61 -13.29 9.25
CA VAL A 9 -4.15 -11.97 9.73
C VAL A 9 -3.53 -11.18 8.58
N VAL A 10 -2.67 -11.81 7.78
CA VAL A 10 -2.04 -11.20 6.60
C VAL A 10 -3.10 -10.73 5.61
N ALA A 11 -4.15 -11.52 5.38
CA ALA A 11 -5.26 -11.13 4.51
C ALA A 11 -6.06 -9.94 5.06
N SER A 12 -6.30 -9.89 6.37
CA SER A 12 -6.97 -8.75 7.03
C SER A 12 -6.17 -7.45 6.95
N VAL A 13 -4.84 -7.54 7.06
CA VAL A 13 -3.94 -6.40 6.88
C VAL A 13 -3.83 -6.03 5.39
N GLY A 14 -3.72 -7.02 4.50
CA GLY A 14 -3.70 -6.87 3.05
C GLY A 14 -4.94 -6.16 2.51
N ALA A 15 -6.12 -6.41 3.09
CA ALA A 15 -7.33 -5.70 2.77
C ALA A 15 -7.20 -4.18 2.98
N SER A 16 -6.49 -3.73 4.03
CA SER A 16 -6.22 -2.30 4.24
C SER A 16 -5.32 -1.71 3.16
N PHE A 17 -4.32 -2.46 2.69
CA PHE A 17 -3.47 -2.04 1.58
C PHE A 17 -4.23 -1.96 0.26
N LEU A 18 -5.10 -2.96 -0.02
CA LEU A 18 -5.99 -2.93 -1.18
C LEU A 18 -6.96 -1.75 -1.11
N ALA A 19 -7.52 -1.46 0.07
CA ALA A 19 -8.37 -0.30 0.28
C ALA A 19 -7.67 1.00 -0.14
N GLN A 20 -6.43 1.19 0.32
CA GLN A 20 -5.62 2.35 -0.04
C GLN A 20 -5.29 2.38 -1.53
N ALA A 21 -4.86 1.26 -2.10
CA ALA A 21 -4.50 1.17 -3.51
C ALA A 21 -5.68 1.50 -4.43
N PHE A 22 -6.86 0.93 -4.19
CA PHE A 22 -8.06 1.22 -4.98
C PHE A 22 -8.55 2.66 -4.78
N THR A 23 -8.44 3.19 -3.57
CA THR A 23 -8.80 4.58 -3.27
C THR A 23 -7.90 5.56 -4.01
N ILE A 24 -6.58 5.38 -3.91
CA ILE A 24 -5.58 6.20 -4.62
C ILE A 24 -5.79 6.07 -6.13
N THR A 25 -5.91 4.85 -6.65
CA THR A 25 -6.13 4.61 -8.08
C THR A 25 -7.43 5.24 -8.56
N GLY A 26 -8.50 5.19 -7.77
CA GLY A 26 -9.76 5.88 -8.07
C GLY A 26 -9.61 7.39 -8.16
N TYR A 27 -8.79 8.00 -7.30
CA TYR A 27 -8.45 9.42 -7.40
C TYR A 27 -7.61 9.73 -8.64
N VAL A 28 -6.56 8.94 -8.92
CA VAL A 28 -5.70 9.09 -10.11
C VAL A 28 -6.50 9.00 -11.41
N THR A 29 -7.46 8.06 -11.47
CA THR A 29 -8.23 7.76 -12.68
C THR A 29 -9.56 8.52 -12.76
N HIS A 30 -9.85 9.36 -11.76
CA HIS A 30 -11.15 10.02 -11.59
C HIS A 30 -12.35 9.05 -11.62
N SER A 31 -12.15 7.81 -11.19
CA SER A 31 -13.17 6.76 -11.18
C SER A 31 -13.76 6.60 -9.79
N SER A 32 -15.00 7.06 -9.61
CA SER A 32 -15.77 6.89 -8.37
C SER A 32 -16.06 5.42 -8.05
N ALA A 33 -16.09 4.55 -9.05
CA ALA A 33 -16.26 3.11 -8.87
C ALA A 33 -15.05 2.50 -8.15
N LEU A 34 -13.83 2.86 -8.56
CA LEU A 34 -12.58 2.36 -7.96
C LEU A 34 -12.42 2.84 -6.52
N SER A 35 -12.72 4.11 -6.23
CA SER A 35 -12.69 4.61 -4.86
C SER A 35 -13.76 3.97 -3.97
N SER A 36 -14.95 3.68 -4.52
CA SER A 36 -16.01 2.95 -3.81
C SER A 36 -15.61 1.51 -3.47
N VAL A 37 -14.92 0.82 -4.38
CA VAL A 37 -14.35 -0.51 -4.10
C VAL A 37 -13.34 -0.43 -2.95
N GLY A 38 -12.47 0.60 -2.95
CA GLY A 38 -11.54 0.84 -1.84
C GLY A 38 -12.25 0.96 -0.48
N ALA A 39 -13.37 1.70 -0.44
CA ALA A 39 -14.18 1.86 0.76
C ALA A 39 -14.87 0.56 1.25
N VAL A 40 -15.06 -0.44 0.40
CA VAL A 40 -15.58 -1.75 0.82
C VAL A 40 -14.57 -2.49 1.69
N PHE A 41 -13.28 -2.40 1.36
CA PHE A 41 -12.21 -3.08 2.07
C PHE A 41 -11.85 -2.45 3.43
N THR A 42 -12.28 -1.22 3.70
CA THR A 42 -12.07 -0.58 5.02
C THR A 42 -13.07 -1.10 6.07
N LYS A 43 -14.20 -1.66 5.65
CA LYS A 43 -15.25 -2.15 6.56
C LYS A 43 -14.77 -3.38 7.33
N ALA A 44 -14.97 -3.37 8.65
CA ALA A 44 -14.55 -4.46 9.54
C ALA A 44 -15.13 -5.82 9.12
N LEU A 45 -16.41 -5.85 8.73
CA LEU A 45 -17.08 -7.08 8.27
C LEU A 45 -16.39 -7.66 7.02
N THR A 46 -16.07 -6.83 6.03
CA THR A 46 -15.37 -7.26 4.81
C THR A 46 -14.02 -7.87 5.16
N ARG A 47 -13.27 -7.25 6.08
CA ARG A 47 -11.95 -7.74 6.51
C ARG A 47 -12.04 -9.08 7.23
N ILE A 48 -13.05 -9.27 8.08
CA ILE A 48 -13.32 -10.55 8.77
C ILE A 48 -13.70 -11.64 7.78
N VAL A 49 -14.55 -11.33 6.80
CA VAL A 49 -14.95 -12.27 5.74
C VAL A 49 -13.72 -12.69 4.92
N LEU A 50 -12.89 -11.72 4.51
CA LEU A 50 -11.68 -12.00 3.72
C LEU A 50 -10.67 -12.85 4.51
N ALA A 51 -10.47 -12.53 5.79
CA ALA A 51 -9.59 -13.26 6.68
C ALA A 51 -10.05 -14.72 6.84
N SER A 52 -11.34 -14.91 7.12
CA SER A 52 -11.95 -16.24 7.26
C SER A 52 -11.85 -17.05 5.97
N ALA A 53 -12.11 -16.43 4.82
CA ALA A 53 -11.98 -17.08 3.52
C ALA A 53 -10.54 -17.53 3.25
N MET A 54 -9.53 -16.71 3.60
CA MET A 54 -8.12 -17.11 3.44
C MET A 54 -7.70 -18.21 4.41
N VAL A 55 -8.17 -18.19 5.66
CA VAL A 55 -7.90 -19.28 6.61
C VAL A 55 -8.44 -20.60 6.07
N LEU A 56 -9.67 -20.60 5.55
CA LEU A 56 -10.29 -21.79 4.95
C LEU A 56 -9.51 -22.26 3.71
N LEU A 57 -9.18 -21.34 2.80
CA LEU A 57 -8.43 -21.67 1.59
C LEU A 57 -7.08 -22.32 1.91
N PHE A 58 -6.28 -21.72 2.79
CA PHE A 58 -4.97 -22.28 3.14
C PHE A 58 -5.06 -23.57 3.94
N THR A 59 -6.15 -23.76 4.70
CA THR A 59 -6.41 -25.03 5.38
C THR A 59 -6.72 -26.14 4.39
N LEU A 60 -7.53 -25.86 3.37
CA LEU A 60 -7.82 -26.82 2.29
C LEU A 60 -6.57 -27.14 1.46
N LEU A 61 -5.77 -26.12 1.10
CA LEU A 61 -4.51 -26.32 0.37
C LEU A 61 -3.52 -27.17 1.17
N ASN A 62 -3.51 -27.05 2.49
CA ASN A 62 -2.68 -27.88 3.33
C ASN A 62 -3.16 -29.34 3.38
N ALA A 63 -4.48 -29.57 3.29
CA ALA A 63 -5.05 -30.92 3.22
C ALA A 63 -4.73 -31.64 1.89
N LEU A 64 -4.48 -30.89 0.81
CA LEU A 64 -4.06 -31.44 -0.49
C LEU A 64 -2.59 -31.89 -0.53
N GLY A 65 -1.85 -31.72 0.57
CA GLY A 65 -0.49 -32.23 0.75
C GLY A 65 0.61 -31.18 0.61
N TYR A 66 1.82 -31.58 1.02
CA TYR A 66 2.96 -30.67 1.22
C TYR A 66 3.37 -29.91 -0.05
N LYS A 67 3.34 -30.54 -1.23
CA LYS A 67 3.75 -29.89 -2.49
C LYS A 67 2.86 -28.70 -2.83
N VAL A 68 1.55 -28.84 -2.67
CA VAL A 68 0.55 -27.79 -2.95
C VAL A 68 0.65 -26.68 -1.90
N SER A 69 0.75 -27.05 -0.63
CA SER A 69 0.95 -26.12 0.49
C SER A 69 2.23 -25.28 0.34
N LYS A 70 3.33 -25.90 -0.09
CA LYS A 70 4.58 -25.18 -0.37
C LYS A 70 4.41 -24.20 -1.53
N ALA A 71 3.80 -24.64 -2.64
CA ALA A 71 3.60 -23.78 -3.81
C ALA A 71 2.71 -22.57 -3.50
N SER A 72 1.64 -22.75 -2.72
CA SER A 72 0.75 -21.64 -2.34
C SER A 72 1.45 -20.60 -1.46
N ILE A 73 2.34 -21.03 -0.55
CA ILE A 73 3.21 -20.12 0.20
C ILE A 73 4.08 -19.30 -0.75
N TYR A 74 4.70 -19.96 -1.74
CA TYR A 74 5.58 -19.28 -2.70
C TYR A 74 4.83 -18.19 -3.46
N VAL A 75 3.66 -18.54 -3.98
CA VAL A 75 2.79 -17.62 -4.75
C VAL A 75 2.32 -16.46 -3.86
N ALA A 76 1.86 -16.73 -2.64
CA ALA A 76 1.29 -15.72 -1.77
C ALA A 76 2.32 -14.72 -1.21
N TRP A 77 3.59 -15.12 -1.10
CA TRP A 77 4.63 -14.28 -0.50
C TRP A 77 5.63 -13.72 -1.50
N TYR A 78 6.19 -14.57 -2.36
CA TYR A 78 7.30 -14.14 -3.22
C TYR A 78 6.82 -13.33 -4.41
N ILE A 79 5.64 -13.61 -4.97
CA ILE A 79 5.12 -12.82 -6.09
C ILE A 79 4.85 -11.37 -5.65
N PRO A 80 4.10 -11.10 -4.57
CA PRO A 80 3.92 -9.72 -4.09
C PRO A 80 5.25 -9.06 -3.70
N LEU A 81 6.19 -9.81 -3.12
CA LEU A 81 7.50 -9.27 -2.76
C LEU A 81 8.31 -8.87 -4.00
N ILE A 82 8.31 -9.66 -5.07
CA ILE A 82 8.97 -9.32 -6.33
C ILE A 82 8.33 -8.07 -6.94
N VAL A 83 6.99 -7.98 -6.97
CA VAL A 83 6.28 -6.80 -7.48
C VAL A 83 6.62 -5.56 -6.66
N LEU A 84 6.69 -5.68 -5.33
CA LEU A 84 7.10 -4.61 -4.44
C LEU A 84 8.52 -4.15 -4.75
N LEU A 85 9.47 -5.08 -4.84
CA LEU A 85 10.88 -4.77 -5.12
C LEU A 85 11.03 -4.05 -6.47
N VAL A 86 10.38 -4.56 -7.52
CA VAL A 86 10.39 -3.93 -8.85
C VAL A 86 9.81 -2.51 -8.78
N SER A 87 8.70 -2.32 -8.06
CA SER A 87 8.08 -1.02 -7.89
C SER A 87 8.99 -0.04 -7.14
N THR A 88 9.62 -0.49 -6.06
CA THR A 88 10.57 0.33 -5.26
C THR A 88 11.80 0.71 -6.08
N VAL A 89 12.39 -0.23 -6.82
CA VAL A 89 13.54 0.06 -7.69
C VAL A 89 13.13 1.05 -8.79
N GLY A 90 11.94 0.89 -9.38
CA GLY A 90 11.39 1.84 -10.34
C GLY A 90 11.24 3.26 -9.77
N MET A 91 10.83 3.39 -8.50
CA MET A 91 10.75 4.69 -7.84
C MET A 91 12.12 5.34 -7.60
N ILE A 92 13.16 4.55 -7.30
CA ILE A 92 14.53 5.07 -7.11
C ILE A 92 15.11 5.57 -8.45
N ALA A 93 14.72 4.95 -9.57
CA ALA A 93 15.18 5.33 -10.90
C ALA A 93 14.52 6.61 -11.44
N LEU A 94 13.43 7.08 -10.82
CA LEU A 94 12.75 8.31 -11.21
C LEU A 94 13.43 9.54 -10.57
N PRO A 95 13.75 10.58 -11.35
CA PRO A 95 14.28 11.82 -10.80
C PRO A 95 13.30 12.43 -9.79
N SER A 96 13.78 12.81 -8.60
CA SER A 96 12.93 13.38 -7.54
C SER A 96 12.25 14.69 -7.95
N THR A 97 12.80 15.40 -8.93
CA THR A 97 12.22 16.58 -9.58
C THR A 97 10.92 16.29 -10.33
N SER A 98 10.62 15.02 -10.63
CA SER A 98 9.36 14.61 -11.27
C SER A 98 8.20 14.51 -10.29
N ALA A 99 8.47 14.50 -8.97
CA ALA A 99 7.46 14.30 -7.94
C ALA A 99 6.32 15.34 -7.96
N PRO A 100 6.58 16.66 -8.11
CA PRO A 100 5.52 17.66 -8.18
C PRO A 100 4.56 17.41 -9.36
N THR A 101 5.11 17.15 -10.55
CA THR A 101 4.32 16.90 -11.76
C THR A 101 3.50 15.62 -11.67
N LEU A 102 4.10 14.55 -11.14
CA LEU A 102 3.39 13.27 -10.95
C LEU A 102 2.29 13.39 -9.90
N TRP A 103 2.53 14.14 -8.82
CA TRP A 103 1.54 14.37 -7.77
C TRP A 103 0.36 15.19 -8.30
N ASP A 104 0.65 16.30 -8.98
CA ASP A 104 -0.39 17.17 -9.56
C ASP A 104 -1.23 16.45 -10.62
N LYS A 105 -0.63 15.50 -11.35
CA LYS A 105 -1.37 14.64 -12.29
C LYS A 105 -2.40 13.75 -11.59
N VAL A 106 -2.15 13.37 -10.33
CA VAL A 106 -3.00 12.46 -9.56
C VAL A 106 -4.04 13.23 -8.74
N PHE A 107 -3.61 14.30 -8.08
CA PHE A 107 -4.41 15.00 -7.07
C PHE A 107 -4.91 16.38 -7.56
N GLY A 108 -4.61 16.74 -8.80
CA GLY A 108 -5.01 18.01 -9.42
C GLY A 108 -3.89 19.05 -9.44
N ALA A 109 -3.96 19.99 -10.38
CA ALA A 109 -2.95 21.03 -10.55
C ALA A 109 -2.76 21.87 -9.28
N GLY A 110 -1.49 22.09 -8.87
CA GLY A 110 -1.14 22.86 -7.68
C GLY A 110 -1.35 22.14 -6.34
N SER A 111 -1.86 20.90 -6.36
CA SER A 111 -2.09 20.13 -5.14
C SER A 111 -0.78 19.81 -4.39
N TYR A 112 0.32 19.61 -5.10
CA TYR A 112 1.63 19.38 -4.50
C TYR A 112 2.11 20.59 -3.67
N GLN A 113 1.99 21.79 -4.26
CA GLN A 113 2.38 23.02 -3.58
C GLN A 113 1.48 23.29 -2.37
N ASN A 114 0.18 23.00 -2.47
CA ASN A 114 -0.75 23.14 -1.35
C ASN A 114 -0.35 22.24 -0.16
N VAL A 115 0.07 21.00 -0.42
CA VAL A 115 0.56 20.08 0.62
C VAL A 115 1.83 20.63 1.25
N LEU A 116 2.80 21.11 0.46
CA LEU A 116 4.04 21.69 1.01
C LEU A 116 3.77 22.92 1.88
N THR A 117 2.88 23.80 1.44
CA THR A 117 2.48 25.00 2.21
C THR A 117 1.78 24.61 3.52
N LEU A 118 0.89 23.62 3.50
CA LEU A 118 0.23 23.10 4.70
C LEU A 118 1.25 22.46 5.66
N SER A 119 2.17 21.64 5.16
CA SER A 119 3.23 21.01 5.96
C SER A 119 4.16 22.05 6.60
N ALA A 120 4.56 23.08 5.84
CA ALA A 120 5.32 24.21 6.38
C ALA A 120 4.56 24.94 7.50
N THR A 121 3.26 25.18 7.31
CA THR A 121 2.38 25.80 8.33
C THR A 121 2.26 24.94 9.59
N LYS A 122 2.37 23.61 9.45
CA LYS A 122 2.38 22.65 10.57
C LYS A 122 3.75 22.46 11.22
N GLY A 123 4.76 23.24 10.81
CA GLY A 123 6.08 23.25 11.43
C GLY A 123 7.04 22.20 10.91
N TRP A 124 6.75 21.56 9.76
CA TRP A 124 7.66 20.57 9.18
C TRP A 124 8.99 21.22 8.79
N LYS A 125 10.10 20.52 9.05
CA LYS A 125 11.44 21.00 8.72
C LYS A 125 11.60 21.23 7.21
N PRO A 126 12.22 22.35 6.77
CA PRO A 126 12.42 22.64 5.34
C PRO A 126 13.15 21.54 4.56
N SER A 127 14.06 20.81 5.22
CA SER A 127 14.78 19.66 4.63
C SER A 127 13.87 18.50 4.24
N LEU A 128 12.67 18.40 4.82
CA LEU A 128 11.67 17.38 4.50
C LEU A 128 10.70 17.83 3.40
N LEU A 129 10.66 19.12 3.09
CA LEU A 129 9.78 19.70 2.07
C LEU A 129 10.39 19.67 0.67
N THR A 130 11.68 19.37 0.56
CA THR A 130 12.37 19.21 -0.73
C THR A 130 12.39 17.74 -1.14
N PRO A 131 11.79 17.36 -2.29
CA PRO A 131 11.70 15.96 -2.70
C PRO A 131 13.09 15.34 -2.92
N SER A 132 13.41 14.35 -2.08
CA SER A 132 14.62 13.53 -2.16
C SER A 132 14.37 12.18 -1.48
N VAL A 133 15.14 11.16 -1.85
CA VAL A 133 15.07 9.84 -1.20
C VAL A 133 15.34 9.97 0.31
N SER A 134 16.29 10.81 0.70
CA SER A 134 16.60 11.10 2.10
C SER A 134 15.43 11.74 2.84
N ALA A 135 14.74 12.72 2.24
CA ALA A 135 13.55 13.34 2.82
C ALA A 135 12.42 12.31 3.01
N THR A 136 12.21 11.41 2.04
CA THR A 136 11.21 10.33 2.14
C THR A 136 11.54 9.37 3.28
N LEU A 137 12.80 8.94 3.42
CA LEU A 137 13.23 8.06 4.51
C LEU A 137 13.08 8.73 5.87
N LEU A 138 13.48 10.00 6.01
CA LEU A 138 13.36 10.74 7.27
C LEU A 138 11.91 11.03 7.65
N ALA A 139 11.04 11.33 6.67
CA ALA A 139 9.62 11.54 6.90
C ALA A 139 8.89 10.26 7.34
N SER A 140 9.43 9.08 7.02
CA SER A 140 8.88 7.80 7.49
C SER A 140 9.16 7.49 8.97
N ILE A 141 10.05 8.27 9.61
CA ILE A 141 10.40 8.15 11.02
C ILE A 141 9.64 9.25 11.80
N PRO A 142 8.60 8.92 12.59
CA PRO A 142 7.70 9.91 13.20
C PRO A 142 8.38 10.92 14.13
N LEU A 143 9.52 10.53 14.73
CA LEU A 143 10.30 11.39 15.63
C LEU A 143 11.16 12.43 14.89
N LEU A 144 11.39 12.23 13.59
CA LEU A 144 12.25 13.10 12.78
C LEU A 144 11.45 14.00 11.84
N SER A 145 10.15 13.71 11.67
CA SER A 145 9.22 14.47 10.82
C SER A 145 8.72 15.79 11.43
N ALA A 146 8.92 16.00 12.74
CA ALA A 146 8.60 17.23 13.48
C ALA A 146 9.85 18.09 13.75
#